data_AF-A0A292Q108-F1
#
_entry.id   AF-A0A292Q108-F1
#
_cell.length_a   1.000
_cell.length_b   1.000
_cell.length_c   1.000
_cell.angle_alpha   90.00
_cell.angle_beta   90.00
_cell.angle_gamma   90.00
#
_symmetry.space_group_name_H-M   'P 1'
#
loop_
_entity.id
_entity.type
_entity.pdbx_description
1 polymer ?
#
loop_
_entity_poly.entity_id
_entity_poly.type
_entity_poly.pdbx_seq_one_letter_code
_entity_poly.pdbx_strand_id
1 'polypeptide(L)'
;MLNLTRFSRFGTGQCTKPIFLFSLVALSISLIFTSFLLTGSSTPSLRKFYLIELSYDTDTSSPSPVIANLTSLISSDRGNKTFSTIRVGYRSLCIDHNGDWECARDAKALNLTAKEVGGDPLELVAVADIYRKRISFSTPVWASLVVLGIAWIATAISCLPVIPVHPVFKKVAAGAAVLATVTLLGGMVLQNVTSTAVATLVNQLGLTAINVHLGNMIPAFGWSSFALTLLAAIGLAAVVVTEYTLEKTQEKVTRRAEEALSRGTGGRIGPAEVREWKNAVDSVNERGGSAGSDGGFAGRVGGGAVGRAGVVGQGVSLATNLMKKKMNGDGRPITGHNV
;
A
#
# COMPACT_ATOMS: atom_id res chain seq x y z
N MET A 1 -19.73 -0.56 31.01
CA MET A 1 -19.56 0.81 30.50
C MET A 1 -18.08 1.12 30.40
N LEU A 2 -17.51 0.98 29.20
CA LEU A 2 -16.10 1.29 28.91
C LEU A 2 -15.87 2.80 29.03
N ASN A 3 -14.88 3.18 29.82
CA ASN A 3 -14.50 4.57 30.11
C ASN A 3 -13.92 5.26 28.86
N LEU A 4 -14.78 5.85 28.03
CA LEU A 4 -14.41 6.61 26.83
C LEU A 4 -13.51 7.84 27.11
N THR A 5 -13.45 8.30 28.36
CA THR A 5 -12.71 9.51 28.76
C THR A 5 -11.20 9.33 28.89
N ARG A 6 -10.69 8.10 29.00
CA ARG A 6 -9.23 7.85 28.95
C ARG A 6 -8.66 7.82 27.54
N PHE A 7 -9.50 7.65 26.52
CA PHE A 7 -9.06 7.59 25.12
C PHE A 7 -8.84 8.97 24.50
N SER A 8 -9.41 10.04 25.07
CA SER A 8 -9.28 11.40 24.53
C SER A 8 -7.97 12.12 24.89
N ARG A 9 -7.17 11.57 25.81
CA ARG A 9 -5.83 12.12 26.17
C ARG A 9 -4.66 11.46 25.44
N PHE A 10 -4.88 10.34 24.76
CA PHE A 10 -3.93 9.89 23.75
C PHE A 10 -4.18 10.75 22.52
N GLY A 11 -3.32 11.75 22.29
CA GLY A 11 -3.37 12.56 21.08
C GLY A 11 -3.52 11.64 19.86
N THR A 12 -4.52 11.92 19.03
CA THR A 12 -4.87 11.16 17.82
C THR A 12 -3.69 10.93 16.87
N GLY A 13 -2.60 11.69 17.02
CA GLY A 13 -1.33 11.53 16.31
C GLY A 13 -0.40 10.41 16.80
N GLN A 14 -0.61 9.77 17.96
CA GLN A 14 0.28 8.67 18.42
C GLN A 14 -0.23 7.26 18.07
N CYS A 15 -1.54 7.02 18.06
CA CYS A 15 -2.09 5.69 17.73
C CYS A 15 -2.16 5.38 16.23
N THR A 16 -2.15 6.39 15.36
CA THR A 16 -2.25 6.22 13.91
C THR A 16 -0.91 5.97 13.23
N LYS A 17 0.20 6.46 13.82
CA LYS A 17 1.57 6.24 13.34
C LYS A 17 1.96 4.77 13.07
N PRO A 18 1.70 3.81 13.98
CA PRO A 18 2.07 2.41 13.71
C PRO A 18 1.32 1.81 12.53
N ILE A 19 0.05 2.20 12.32
CA ILE A 19 -0.76 1.72 11.19
C ILE A 19 -0.23 2.29 9.87
N PHE A 20 0.10 3.59 9.84
CA PHE A 20 0.70 4.20 8.65
C PHE A 20 2.06 3.59 8.30
N LEU A 21 2.92 3.33 9.29
CA LEU A 21 4.21 2.66 9.07
C LEU A 21 4.02 1.23 8.56
N PHE A 22 3.08 0.47 9.13
CA PHE A 22 2.75 -0.87 8.67
C PHE A 22 2.26 -0.87 7.22
N SER A 23 1.32 0.02 6.88
CA SER A 23 0.83 0.17 5.50
C SER A 23 1.94 0.63 4.55
N LEU A 24 2.84 1.53 4.96
CA LEU A 24 3.98 1.96 4.15
C LEU A 24 4.90 0.79 3.81
N VAL A 25 5.24 -0.05 4.79
CA VAL A 25 6.09 -1.23 4.58
C VAL A 25 5.40 -2.24 3.67
N ALA A 26 4.12 -2.54 3.90
CA ALA A 26 3.35 -3.43 3.06
C ALA A 26 3.26 -2.95 1.60
N LEU A 27 3.01 -1.65 1.38
CA LEU A 27 3.01 -1.03 0.05
C LEU A 27 4.40 -1.08 -0.61
N SER A 28 5.47 -0.92 0.17
CA SER A 28 6.85 -1.00 -0.35
C SER A 28 7.16 -2.40 -0.88
N ILE A 29 6.81 -3.45 -0.12
CA ILE A 29 7.01 -4.84 -0.54
C ILE A 29 6.15 -5.16 -1.77
N SER A 30 4.90 -4.72 -1.78
CA SER A 30 4.01 -4.89 -2.93
C SER A 30 4.54 -4.19 -4.18
N LEU A 31 5.10 -2.98 -4.06
CA LEU A 31 5.68 -2.25 -5.19
C LEU A 31 6.88 -2.99 -5.77
N ILE A 32 7.73 -3.56 -4.92
CA ILE A 32 8.87 -4.39 -5.34
C ILE A 32 8.38 -5.64 -6.08
N PHE A 33 7.40 -6.36 -5.53
CA PHE A 33 6.84 -7.56 -6.18
C PHE A 33 6.19 -7.23 -7.52
N THR A 34 5.40 -6.16 -7.60
CA THR A 34 4.76 -5.71 -8.84
C THR A 34 5.80 -5.30 -9.89
N SER A 35 6.91 -4.70 -9.46
CA SER A 35 8.03 -4.38 -10.35
C SER A 35 8.70 -5.65 -10.89
N PHE A 36 8.95 -6.65 -10.05
CA PHE A 36 9.50 -7.94 -10.48
C PHE A 36 8.60 -8.67 -11.48
N LEU A 37 7.28 -8.59 -11.33
CA LEU A 37 6.34 -9.15 -12.30
C LEU A 37 6.53 -8.52 -13.68
N LEU A 38 6.67 -7.18 -13.75
CA LEU A 38 6.83 -6.45 -15.00
C LEU A 38 8.20 -6.63 -15.65
N THR A 39 9.27 -6.70 -14.84
CA THR A 39 10.64 -6.88 -15.33
C THR A 39 11.03 -8.34 -15.52
N GLY A 40 10.18 -9.29 -15.14
CA GLY A 40 10.44 -10.73 -15.18
C GLY A 40 11.00 -11.17 -16.54
N SER A 41 12.05 -12.01 -16.49
CA SER A 41 12.84 -12.48 -17.64
C SER A 41 13.75 -11.44 -18.33
N SER A 42 13.91 -10.21 -17.83
CA SER A 42 14.81 -9.25 -18.51
C SER A 42 16.28 -9.65 -18.45
N THR A 43 16.65 -10.56 -17.54
CA THR A 43 18.02 -11.06 -17.36
C THR A 43 18.03 -12.57 -17.17
N PRO A 44 19.15 -13.25 -17.49
CA PRO A 44 19.31 -14.70 -17.28
C PRO A 44 19.06 -15.12 -15.82
N SER A 45 19.46 -14.28 -14.86
CA SER A 45 19.26 -14.53 -13.42
C SER A 45 17.79 -14.55 -13.00
N LEU A 46 16.91 -13.86 -13.74
CA LEU A 46 15.47 -13.79 -13.49
C LEU A 46 14.67 -14.75 -14.38
N ARG A 47 15.32 -15.76 -14.99
CA ARG A 47 14.69 -16.73 -15.90
C ARG A 47 13.57 -17.56 -15.27
N LYS A 48 13.47 -17.62 -13.94
CA LYS A 48 12.39 -18.32 -13.21
C LYS A 48 11.07 -17.54 -13.21
N PHE A 49 11.08 -16.27 -13.59
CA PHE A 49 9.90 -15.41 -13.68
C PHE A 49 9.42 -15.35 -15.14
N TYR A 50 8.65 -16.34 -15.55
CA TYR A 50 8.05 -16.45 -16.88
C TYR A 50 6.55 -16.70 -16.79
N LEU A 51 5.79 -16.23 -17.78
CA LEU A 51 4.35 -16.49 -17.88
C LEU A 51 4.13 -17.88 -18.43
N ILE A 52 4.76 -18.11 -19.58
CA ILE A 52 4.65 -19.34 -20.35
C ILE A 52 6.06 -19.73 -20.79
N GLU A 53 6.32 -21.02 -20.67
CA GLU A 53 7.46 -21.72 -21.23
C GLU A 53 6.93 -22.65 -22.31
N LEU A 54 7.48 -22.52 -23.51
CA LEU A 54 7.22 -23.41 -24.63
C LEU A 54 8.49 -24.24 -24.83
N SER A 55 8.34 -25.55 -24.77
CA SER A 55 9.40 -26.51 -25.07
C SER A 55 8.93 -27.40 -26.20
N TYR A 56 9.83 -27.74 -27.12
CA TYR A 56 9.55 -28.84 -28.04
C TYR A 56 9.54 -30.16 -27.27
N ASP A 57 8.57 -31.01 -27.57
CA ASP A 57 8.59 -32.39 -27.10
C ASP A 57 9.54 -33.19 -27.99
N THR A 58 10.51 -33.86 -27.40
CA THR A 58 11.45 -34.76 -28.10
C THR A 58 11.01 -36.21 -28.01
N ASP A 59 9.96 -36.52 -27.25
CA ASP A 59 9.50 -37.89 -27.11
C ASP A 59 8.71 -38.31 -28.34
N THR A 60 9.31 -39.20 -29.14
CA THR A 60 8.70 -39.81 -30.35
C THR A 60 7.57 -40.78 -30.03
N SER A 61 7.09 -40.82 -28.79
CA SER A 61 6.02 -41.70 -28.29
C SER A 61 4.62 -41.15 -28.56
N SER A 62 4.49 -40.13 -29.42
CA SER A 62 3.19 -39.60 -29.84
C SER A 62 2.38 -40.68 -30.59
N PRO A 63 1.09 -40.87 -30.28
CA PRO A 63 0.28 -42.01 -30.78
C PRO A 63 -0.11 -41.92 -32.26
N SER A 64 0.26 -40.85 -32.98
CA SER A 64 -0.09 -40.71 -34.40
C SER A 64 1.15 -40.75 -35.30
N PRO A 65 1.10 -41.48 -36.44
CA PRO A 65 2.24 -41.65 -37.34
C PRO A 65 2.64 -40.36 -38.07
N VAL A 66 1.71 -39.41 -38.23
CA VAL A 66 1.97 -38.10 -38.84
C VAL A 66 2.81 -37.23 -37.91
N ILE A 67 2.51 -37.26 -36.61
CA ILE A 67 3.26 -36.50 -35.59
C ILE A 67 4.65 -37.10 -35.41
N ALA A 68 4.79 -38.43 -35.40
CA ALA A 68 6.09 -39.08 -35.34
C ALA A 68 7.01 -38.69 -36.52
N ASN A 69 6.46 -38.55 -37.74
CA ASN A 69 7.19 -38.05 -38.90
C ASN A 69 7.54 -36.55 -38.80
N LEU A 70 6.68 -35.73 -38.19
CA LEU A 70 6.99 -34.32 -37.97
C LEU A 70 8.09 -34.15 -36.90
N THR A 71 7.99 -34.89 -35.79
CA THR A 71 8.97 -34.89 -34.71
C THR A 71 10.32 -35.42 -35.20
N SER A 72 10.34 -36.44 -36.07
CA SER A 72 11.58 -36.94 -36.67
C SER A 72 12.20 -35.95 -37.68
N LEU A 73 11.39 -35.22 -38.45
CA LEU A 73 11.86 -34.13 -39.32
C LEU A 73 12.43 -32.96 -38.51
N ILE A 74 11.75 -32.55 -37.44
CA ILE A 74 12.24 -31.50 -36.51
C ILE A 74 13.53 -31.95 -35.83
N SER A 75 13.65 -33.24 -35.47
CA SER A 75 14.84 -33.83 -34.86
C SER A 75 16.01 -33.94 -35.86
N SER A 76 15.71 -34.13 -37.15
CA SER A 76 16.70 -34.21 -38.22
C SER A 76 17.23 -32.84 -38.64
N ASP A 77 16.41 -31.79 -38.55
CA ASP A 77 16.79 -30.40 -38.90
C ASP A 77 17.58 -29.71 -37.77
N ARG A 78 17.23 -30.01 -36.49
CA ARG A 78 18.15 -30.55 -35.45
C ARG A 78 19.59 -30.07 -35.27
N GLY A 79 20.39 -30.20 -36.32
CA GLY A 79 21.77 -30.70 -36.30
C GLY A 79 22.61 -30.20 -35.11
N ASN A 80 22.94 -31.08 -34.16
CA ASN A 80 23.84 -30.91 -32.99
C ASN A 80 23.77 -29.61 -32.16
N LYS A 81 22.92 -28.64 -32.46
CA LYS A 81 22.81 -27.34 -31.79
C LYS A 81 21.33 -27.10 -31.48
N THR A 82 21.01 -27.29 -30.21
CA THR A 82 19.66 -27.59 -29.76
C THR A 82 19.02 -26.38 -29.09
N PHE A 83 18.36 -25.55 -29.90
CA PHE A 83 17.32 -24.65 -29.41
C PHE A 83 16.25 -25.51 -28.71
N SER A 84 16.08 -25.39 -27.40
CA SER A 84 15.28 -26.34 -26.60
C SER A 84 14.01 -25.71 -26.04
N THR A 85 14.12 -24.50 -25.47
CA THR A 85 13.01 -23.85 -24.75
C THR A 85 13.00 -22.34 -24.99
N ILE A 86 11.79 -21.78 -25.02
CA ILE A 86 11.57 -20.33 -24.99
C ILE A 86 10.65 -19.96 -23.84
N ARG A 87 11.04 -18.94 -23.09
CA ARG A 87 10.28 -18.37 -21.97
C ARG A 87 9.82 -16.97 -22.31
N VAL A 88 8.55 -16.70 -22.03
CA VAL A 88 7.92 -15.42 -22.32
C VAL A 88 7.62 -14.69 -21.01
N GLY A 89 8.21 -13.52 -20.84
CA GLY A 89 7.86 -12.56 -19.79
C GLY A 89 6.92 -11.48 -20.29
N TYR A 90 6.53 -10.55 -19.41
CA TYR A 90 5.69 -9.41 -19.79
C TYR A 90 6.38 -8.44 -20.77
N ARG A 91 7.69 -8.25 -20.61
CA ARG A 91 8.47 -7.26 -21.37
C ARG A 91 9.52 -7.88 -22.29
N SER A 92 10.03 -9.06 -21.95
CA SER A 92 11.13 -9.72 -22.65
C SER A 92 10.78 -11.17 -22.99
N LEU A 93 11.53 -11.71 -23.94
CA LEU A 93 11.56 -13.13 -24.27
C LEU A 93 12.97 -13.63 -23.98
N CYS A 94 13.10 -14.87 -23.50
CA CYS A 94 14.39 -15.52 -23.35
C CYS A 94 14.37 -16.87 -24.03
N ILE A 95 15.48 -17.20 -24.69
CA ILE A 95 15.71 -18.49 -25.33
C ILE A 95 16.87 -19.21 -24.64
N ASP A 96 16.78 -20.53 -24.58
CA ASP A 96 17.85 -21.39 -24.10
C ASP A 96 18.61 -21.98 -25.28
N HIS A 97 19.92 -21.75 -25.30
CA HIS A 97 20.85 -22.34 -26.24
C HIS A 97 21.87 -23.17 -25.46
N ASN A 98 21.64 -24.49 -25.41
CA ASN A 98 22.53 -25.46 -24.77
C ASN A 98 22.90 -25.11 -23.31
N GLY A 99 21.97 -24.52 -22.56
CA GLY A 99 22.14 -24.11 -21.17
C GLY A 99 22.44 -22.61 -20.97
N ASP A 100 22.81 -21.89 -22.01
CA ASP A 100 23.01 -20.44 -22.00
C ASP A 100 21.73 -19.70 -22.39
N TRP A 101 21.37 -18.70 -21.59
CA TRP A 101 20.12 -17.95 -21.75
C TRP A 101 20.37 -16.59 -22.36
N GLU A 102 19.81 -16.36 -23.53
CA GLU A 102 19.79 -15.04 -24.16
C GLU A 102 18.38 -14.43 -24.07
N CYS A 103 18.31 -13.19 -23.62
CA CYS A 103 17.05 -12.48 -23.44
C CYS A 103 17.03 -11.20 -24.30
N ALA A 104 15.96 -11.01 -25.07
CA ALA A 104 15.74 -9.78 -25.82
C ALA A 104 14.31 -9.26 -25.66
N ARG A 105 14.13 -7.96 -25.94
CA ARG A 105 12.80 -7.33 -25.96
C ARG A 105 12.12 -7.45 -27.32
N ASP A 106 12.88 -7.69 -28.38
CA ASP A 106 12.37 -7.78 -29.73
C ASP A 106 12.52 -9.18 -30.29
N ALA A 107 11.41 -9.71 -30.81
CA ALA A 107 11.39 -11.01 -31.46
C ALA A 107 12.30 -11.07 -32.69
N LYS A 108 12.53 -9.93 -33.36
CA LYS A 108 13.47 -9.84 -34.49
C LYS A 108 14.91 -10.13 -34.09
N ALA A 109 15.35 -9.57 -32.96
CA ALA A 109 16.70 -9.82 -32.44
C ALA A 109 16.87 -11.29 -32.06
N LEU A 110 15.85 -11.86 -31.42
CA LEU A 110 15.84 -13.27 -31.02
C LEU A 110 15.77 -14.24 -32.21
N ASN A 111 15.04 -13.88 -33.28
CA ASN A 111 14.93 -14.69 -34.49
C ASN A 111 16.30 -14.79 -35.22
N LEU A 112 17.12 -13.73 -35.17
CA LEU A 112 18.48 -13.79 -35.73
C LEU A 112 19.33 -14.82 -34.98
N THR A 113 19.31 -14.80 -33.64
CA THR A 113 20.00 -15.80 -32.82
C THR A 113 19.44 -17.21 -33.07
N ALA A 114 18.11 -17.37 -33.12
CA ALA A 114 17.47 -18.66 -33.35
C ALA A 114 17.83 -19.26 -34.73
N LYS A 115 17.93 -18.41 -35.77
CA LYS A 115 18.39 -18.84 -37.10
C LYS A 115 19.84 -19.30 -37.13
N GLU A 116 20.70 -18.66 -36.34
CA GLU A 116 22.12 -19.03 -36.25
C GLU A 116 22.35 -20.33 -35.47
N VAL A 117 21.44 -20.62 -34.53
CA VAL A 117 21.55 -21.72 -33.57
C VAL A 117 20.95 -23.05 -34.05
N GLY A 118 20.14 -23.06 -35.12
CA GLY A 118 19.52 -24.30 -35.61
C GLY A 118 18.17 -24.12 -36.31
N GLY A 119 17.72 -22.88 -36.48
CA GLY A 119 16.43 -22.58 -37.09
C GLY A 119 15.26 -22.79 -36.12
N ASP A 120 14.18 -22.06 -36.35
CA ASP A 120 12.92 -22.20 -35.61
C ASP A 120 11.88 -22.78 -36.57
N PRO A 121 11.79 -24.13 -36.70
CA PRO A 121 11.00 -24.79 -37.75
C PRO A 121 9.49 -24.56 -37.61
N LEU A 122 9.04 -24.14 -36.42
CA LEU A 122 7.63 -23.82 -36.14
C LEU A 122 7.40 -22.32 -35.87
N GLU A 123 8.42 -21.47 -36.05
CA GLU A 123 8.38 -20.04 -35.66
C GLU A 123 7.80 -19.83 -34.23
N LEU A 124 8.24 -20.63 -33.25
CA LEU A 124 7.88 -20.50 -31.84
C LEU A 124 8.14 -19.08 -31.31
N VAL A 125 9.21 -18.41 -31.79
CA VAL A 125 9.52 -17.02 -31.45
C VAL A 125 8.42 -16.07 -31.94
N ALA A 126 7.85 -16.30 -33.13
CA ALA A 126 6.77 -15.48 -33.67
C ALA A 126 5.47 -15.71 -32.89
N VAL A 127 5.14 -16.96 -32.56
CA VAL A 127 3.97 -17.30 -31.74
C VAL A 127 4.09 -16.66 -30.35
N ALA A 128 5.27 -16.74 -29.74
CA ALA A 128 5.57 -16.11 -28.46
C ALA A 128 5.43 -14.58 -28.52
N ASP A 129 5.86 -13.93 -29.60
CA ASP A 129 5.69 -12.48 -29.79
C ASP A 129 4.22 -12.08 -29.95
N ILE A 130 3.44 -12.86 -30.72
CA ILE A 130 1.99 -12.63 -30.87
C ILE A 130 1.29 -12.77 -29.52
N TYR A 131 1.59 -13.84 -28.76
CA TYR A 131 1.06 -14.04 -27.42
C TYR A 131 1.36 -12.84 -26.52
N ARG A 132 2.62 -12.42 -26.46
CA ARG A 132 3.04 -11.27 -25.65
C ARG A 132 2.32 -9.98 -26.05
N LYS A 133 2.17 -9.69 -27.35
CA LYS A 133 1.58 -8.44 -27.84
C LYS A 133 0.05 -8.40 -27.78
N ARG A 134 -0.61 -9.54 -27.99
CA ARG A 134 -2.09 -9.61 -28.13
C ARG A 134 -2.78 -10.09 -26.87
N ILE A 135 -2.11 -10.95 -26.08
CA ILE A 135 -2.76 -11.72 -25.01
C ILE A 135 -2.23 -11.32 -23.64
N SER A 136 -0.98 -10.85 -23.53
CA SER A 136 -0.48 -10.31 -22.27
C SER A 136 -1.12 -8.95 -21.98
N PHE A 137 -2.14 -8.94 -21.14
CA PHE A 137 -2.72 -7.72 -20.58
C PHE A 137 -1.74 -7.08 -19.58
N SER A 138 -0.66 -6.49 -20.10
CA SER A 138 0.34 -5.79 -19.30
C SER A 138 -0.17 -4.43 -18.79
N THR A 139 -1.08 -3.79 -19.53
CA THR A 139 -1.65 -2.47 -19.22
C THR A 139 -2.25 -2.35 -17.81
N PRO A 140 -3.12 -3.26 -17.32
CA PRO A 140 -3.64 -3.16 -15.95
C PRO A 140 -2.55 -3.30 -14.89
N VAL A 141 -1.51 -4.11 -15.12
CA VAL A 141 -0.38 -4.26 -14.19
C VAL A 141 0.46 -2.97 -14.15
N TRP A 142 0.74 -2.35 -15.31
CA TRP A 142 1.39 -1.04 -15.37
C TRP A 142 0.56 0.07 -14.72
N ALA A 143 -0.74 0.12 -15.01
CA ALA A 143 -1.64 1.08 -14.39
C ALA A 143 -1.64 0.92 -12.86
N SER A 144 -1.69 -0.32 -12.38
CA SER A 144 -1.62 -0.62 -10.96
C SER A 144 -0.29 -0.20 -10.33
N LEU A 145 0.84 -0.36 -11.01
CA LEU A 145 2.15 0.09 -10.54
C LEU A 145 2.18 1.61 -10.33
N VAL A 146 1.65 2.37 -11.29
CA VAL A 146 1.61 3.84 -11.20
C VAL A 146 0.71 4.28 -10.03
N VAL A 147 -0.49 3.71 -9.92
CA VAL A 147 -1.42 4.04 -8.84
C VAL A 147 -0.86 3.64 -7.47
N LEU A 148 -0.20 2.47 -7.39
CA LEU A 148 0.48 1.99 -6.19
C LEU A 148 1.64 2.91 -5.79
N GLY A 149 2.41 3.40 -6.75
CA GLY A 149 3.46 4.40 -6.52
C GLY A 149 2.90 5.71 -5.94
N ILE A 150 1.77 6.20 -6.47
CA ILE A 150 1.08 7.37 -5.94
C ILE A 150 0.59 7.11 -4.50
N ALA A 151 0.00 5.93 -4.24
CA ALA A 151 -0.44 5.54 -2.91
C ALA A 151 0.72 5.47 -1.91
N TRP A 152 1.87 4.94 -2.34
CA TRP A 152 3.09 4.87 -1.54
C TRP A 152 3.63 6.26 -1.20
N ILE A 153 3.77 7.14 -2.20
CA ILE A 153 4.23 8.53 -2.00
C ILE A 153 3.29 9.27 -1.05
N ALA A 154 1.97 9.19 -1.27
CA ALA A 154 0.99 9.86 -0.41
C ALA A 154 1.02 9.36 1.04
N THR A 155 1.25 8.05 1.23
CA THR A 155 1.42 7.44 2.56
C THR A 155 2.74 7.88 3.20
N ALA A 156 3.83 7.95 2.43
CA ALA A 156 5.14 8.41 2.91
C ALA A 156 5.09 9.87 3.39
N ILE A 157 4.48 10.76 2.61
CA ILE A 157 4.30 12.18 2.98
C ILE A 157 3.47 12.29 4.27
N SER A 158 2.43 11.45 4.40
CA SER A 158 1.58 11.40 5.61
C SER A 158 2.32 10.94 6.88
N CYS A 159 3.49 10.32 6.73
CA CYS A 159 4.30 9.85 7.84
C CYS A 159 5.32 10.89 8.33
N LEU A 160 5.59 11.96 7.56
CA LEU A 160 6.59 12.98 7.91
C LEU A 160 6.07 13.90 9.04
N PRO A 161 6.78 14.02 10.18
CA PRO A 161 6.33 14.81 11.33
C PRO A 161 6.48 16.33 11.13
N VAL A 162 7.17 16.77 10.07
CA VAL A 162 7.58 18.17 9.86
C VAL A 162 6.52 18.97 9.09
N ILE A 163 5.63 18.31 8.35
CA ILE A 163 4.64 18.99 7.50
C ILE A 163 3.24 18.76 8.09
N PRO A 164 2.47 19.81 8.43
CA PRO A 164 1.07 19.66 8.77
C PRO A 164 0.31 19.16 7.54
N VAL A 165 0.17 17.83 7.44
CA VAL A 165 -0.46 17.19 6.29
C VAL A 165 -1.95 17.53 6.25
N HIS A 166 -2.36 18.17 5.16
CA HIS A 166 -3.75 18.48 4.89
C HIS A 166 -4.57 17.18 4.88
N PRO A 167 -5.78 17.12 5.47
CA PRO A 167 -6.61 15.92 5.53
C PRO A 167 -6.96 15.32 4.15
N VAL A 168 -6.76 16.10 3.08
CA VAL A 168 -6.89 15.67 1.68
C VAL A 168 -5.88 14.58 1.32
N PHE A 169 -4.61 14.67 1.78
CA PHE A 169 -3.57 13.70 1.42
C PHE A 169 -3.87 12.29 1.93
N LYS A 170 -4.44 12.19 3.14
CA LYS A 170 -4.85 10.89 3.71
C LYS A 170 -6.01 10.26 2.95
N LYS A 171 -6.97 11.07 2.51
CA LYS A 171 -8.10 10.63 1.66
C LYS A 171 -7.59 10.15 0.29
N VAL A 172 -6.67 10.89 -0.31
CA VAL A 172 -6.03 10.52 -1.58
C VAL A 172 -5.23 9.23 -1.43
N ALA A 173 -4.46 9.07 -0.35
CA ALA A 173 -3.69 7.85 -0.09
C ALA A 173 -4.60 6.61 0.02
N ALA A 174 -5.68 6.70 0.82
CA ALA A 174 -6.63 5.61 0.96
C ALA A 174 -7.38 5.31 -0.36
N GLY A 175 -7.83 6.34 -1.08
CA GLY A 175 -8.48 6.18 -2.38
C GLY A 175 -7.57 5.55 -3.43
N ALA A 176 -6.31 6.00 -3.52
CA ALA A 176 -5.32 5.44 -4.42
C ALA A 176 -4.97 3.98 -4.06
N ALA A 177 -4.85 3.65 -2.77
CA ALA A 177 -4.61 2.27 -2.33
C ALA A 177 -5.76 1.34 -2.73
N VAL A 178 -7.02 1.76 -2.56
CA VAL A 178 -8.19 0.98 -3.00
C VAL A 178 -8.26 0.86 -4.53
N LEU A 179 -7.91 1.91 -5.27
CA LEU A 179 -7.84 1.83 -6.73
C LEU A 179 -6.71 0.89 -7.18
N ALA A 180 -5.57 0.89 -6.49
CA ALA A 180 -4.47 -0.04 -6.75
C ALA A 180 -4.89 -1.50 -6.49
N THR A 181 -5.63 -1.79 -5.42
CA THR A 181 -6.09 -3.17 -5.13
C THR A 181 -7.04 -3.68 -6.19
N VAL A 182 -8.01 -2.85 -6.64
CA VAL A 182 -8.97 -3.24 -7.67
C VAL A 182 -8.29 -3.47 -9.01
N THR A 183 -7.35 -2.59 -9.40
CA THR A 183 -6.60 -2.73 -10.66
C THR A 183 -5.65 -3.93 -10.64
N LEU A 184 -4.97 -4.19 -9.51
CA LEU A 184 -4.16 -5.41 -9.32
C LEU A 184 -5.01 -6.67 -9.40
N LEU A 185 -6.16 -6.70 -8.72
CA LEU A 185 -7.07 -7.85 -8.75
C LEU A 185 -7.55 -8.12 -10.18
N GLY A 186 -8.01 -7.08 -10.88
CA GLY A 186 -8.41 -7.18 -12.28
C GLY A 186 -7.28 -7.71 -13.16
N GLY A 187 -6.06 -7.18 -13.00
CA GLY A 187 -4.88 -7.63 -13.74
C GLY A 187 -4.56 -9.11 -13.51
N MET A 188 -4.57 -9.57 -12.26
CA MET A 188 -4.25 -10.96 -11.91
C MET A 188 -5.33 -11.94 -12.36
N VAL A 189 -6.61 -11.58 -12.20
CA VAL A 189 -7.72 -12.43 -12.68
C VAL A 189 -7.68 -12.55 -14.20
N LEU A 190 -7.51 -11.43 -14.91
CA LEU A 190 -7.40 -11.44 -16.38
C LEU A 190 -6.19 -12.26 -16.84
N GLN A 191 -5.05 -12.13 -16.18
CA GLN A 191 -3.86 -12.91 -16.50
C GLN A 191 -4.10 -14.42 -16.27
N ASN A 192 -4.70 -14.81 -15.15
CA ASN A 192 -4.94 -16.21 -14.83
C ASN A 192 -5.91 -16.87 -15.82
N VAL A 193 -6.98 -16.16 -16.21
CA VAL A 193 -7.94 -16.66 -17.19
C VAL A 193 -7.31 -16.75 -18.58
N THR A 194 -6.51 -15.76 -18.98
CA THR A 194 -5.87 -15.77 -20.30
C THR A 194 -4.75 -16.80 -20.40
N SER A 195 -3.92 -16.99 -19.37
CA SER A 195 -2.85 -18.00 -19.39
C SER A 195 -3.42 -19.42 -19.45
N THR A 196 -4.48 -19.70 -18.68
CA THR A 196 -5.16 -21.00 -18.71
C THR A 196 -5.84 -21.25 -20.06
N ALA A 197 -6.54 -20.26 -20.61
CA ALA A 197 -7.16 -20.37 -21.92
C ALA A 197 -6.12 -20.65 -23.02
N VAL A 198 -4.99 -19.94 -23.04
CA VAL A 198 -3.93 -20.18 -24.03
C VAL A 198 -3.29 -21.55 -23.86
N ALA A 199 -2.99 -21.98 -22.64
CA ALA A 199 -2.44 -23.31 -22.44
C ALA A 199 -3.39 -24.41 -22.93
N THR A 200 -4.70 -24.28 -22.67
CA THR A 200 -5.68 -25.21 -23.22
C THR A 200 -5.75 -25.15 -24.74
N LEU A 201 -5.71 -23.94 -25.34
CA LEU A 201 -5.77 -23.78 -26.79
C LEU A 201 -4.54 -24.40 -27.47
N VAL A 202 -3.34 -24.16 -26.93
CA VAL A 202 -2.10 -24.74 -27.49
C VAL A 202 -2.04 -26.24 -27.24
N ASN A 203 -2.55 -26.76 -26.12
CA ASN A 203 -2.61 -28.22 -25.91
C ASN A 203 -3.61 -28.92 -26.85
N GLN A 204 -4.65 -28.21 -27.30
CA GLN A 204 -5.67 -28.75 -28.22
C GLN A 204 -5.27 -28.59 -29.70
N LEU A 205 -4.57 -27.50 -30.05
CA LEU A 205 -4.14 -27.20 -31.42
C LEU A 205 -2.72 -27.66 -31.73
N GLY A 206 -1.83 -27.59 -30.74
CA GLY A 206 -0.48 -28.11 -30.82
C GLY A 206 -0.55 -29.62 -30.73
N LEU A 207 -0.42 -30.28 -31.88
CA LEU A 207 -0.48 -31.73 -32.11
C LEU A 207 0.59 -32.51 -31.32
N THR A 208 0.59 -32.43 -29.98
CA THR A 208 1.55 -33.04 -29.04
C THR A 208 3.04 -32.70 -29.27
N ALA A 209 3.39 -31.87 -30.26
CA ALA A 209 4.78 -31.54 -30.58
C ALA A 209 5.38 -30.41 -29.71
N ILE A 210 4.55 -29.67 -28.96
CA ILE A 210 4.97 -28.56 -28.11
C ILE A 210 4.38 -28.76 -26.72
N ASN A 211 5.25 -28.86 -25.71
CA ASN A 211 4.85 -28.82 -24.32
C ASN A 211 4.78 -27.36 -23.84
N VAL A 212 3.64 -27.01 -23.23
CA VAL A 212 3.42 -25.68 -22.65
C VAL A 212 3.42 -25.80 -21.13
N HIS A 213 4.32 -25.06 -20.48
CA HIS A 213 4.36 -24.96 -19.03
C HIS A 213 4.03 -23.54 -18.59
N LEU A 214 3.13 -23.39 -17.61
CA LEU A 214 2.85 -22.09 -17.01
C LEU A 214 3.82 -21.86 -15.85
N GLY A 215 4.39 -20.66 -15.76
CA GLY A 215 5.28 -20.33 -14.65
C GLY A 215 4.49 -20.10 -13.36
N ASN A 216 4.77 -20.89 -12.32
CA ASN A 216 4.11 -20.77 -11.01
C ASN A 216 4.54 -19.52 -10.22
N MET A 217 5.69 -18.93 -10.55
CA MET A 217 6.25 -17.80 -9.79
C MET A 217 5.46 -16.51 -10.01
N ILE A 218 5.07 -16.20 -11.25
CA ILE A 218 4.34 -14.96 -11.56
C ILE A 218 3.01 -14.85 -10.80
N PRO A 219 2.10 -15.85 -10.83
CA PRO A 219 0.87 -15.75 -10.06
C PRO A 219 1.15 -15.69 -8.55
N ALA A 220 2.15 -16.42 -8.02
CA ALA A 220 2.49 -16.37 -6.61
C ALA A 220 2.88 -14.95 -6.12
N PHE A 221 3.76 -14.27 -6.86
CA PHE A 221 4.16 -12.89 -6.55
C PHE A 221 3.02 -11.89 -6.78
N GLY A 222 2.19 -12.12 -7.80
CA GLY A 222 0.99 -11.33 -8.08
C GLY A 222 -0.03 -11.37 -6.95
N TRP A 223 -0.43 -12.56 -6.51
CA TRP A 223 -1.37 -12.76 -5.41
C TRP A 223 -0.80 -12.28 -4.07
N SER A 224 0.50 -12.47 -3.83
CA SER A 224 1.16 -11.94 -2.64
C SER A 224 1.16 -10.42 -2.61
N SER A 225 1.45 -9.77 -3.74
CA SER A 225 1.39 -8.31 -3.88
C SER A 225 -0.03 -7.78 -3.66
N PHE A 226 -1.03 -8.46 -4.23
CA PHE A 226 -2.43 -8.13 -4.03
C PHE A 226 -2.85 -8.22 -2.56
N ALA A 227 -2.52 -9.32 -1.87
CA ALA A 227 -2.86 -9.50 -0.47
C ALA A 227 -2.25 -8.42 0.44
N LEU A 228 -0.97 -8.06 0.20
CA LEU A 228 -0.29 -6.99 0.92
C LEU A 228 -0.93 -5.62 0.66
N THR A 229 -1.27 -5.32 -0.59
CA THR A 229 -1.93 -4.05 -0.94
C THR A 229 -3.33 -3.99 -0.33
N LEU A 230 -4.07 -5.09 -0.32
CA LEU A 230 -5.40 -5.18 0.29
C LEU A 230 -5.34 -4.92 1.79
N LEU A 231 -4.38 -5.54 2.48
CA LEU A 231 -4.16 -5.32 3.90
C LEU A 231 -3.80 -3.86 4.20
N ALA A 232 -2.92 -3.26 3.39
CA ALA A 232 -2.56 -1.85 3.51
C ALA A 232 -3.77 -0.92 3.25
N ALA A 233 -4.60 -1.23 2.25
CA ALA A 233 -5.79 -0.47 1.92
C ALA A 233 -6.84 -0.51 3.04
N ILE A 234 -7.05 -1.67 3.67
CA ILE A 234 -7.92 -1.81 4.85
C ILE A 234 -7.39 -0.97 6.01
N GLY A 235 -6.08 -1.04 6.29
CA GLY A 235 -5.43 -0.24 7.34
C GLY A 235 -5.59 1.26 7.12
N LEU A 236 -5.34 1.75 5.90
CA LEU A 236 -5.49 3.16 5.55
C LEU A 236 -6.96 3.60 5.59
N ALA A 237 -7.89 2.78 5.09
CA ALA A 237 -9.32 3.07 5.14
C ALA A 237 -9.82 3.18 6.58
N ALA A 238 -9.41 2.28 7.48
CA ALA A 238 -9.78 2.33 8.88
C ALA A 238 -9.31 3.63 9.55
N VAL A 239 -8.09 4.09 9.25
CA VAL A 239 -7.57 5.36 9.77
C VAL A 239 -8.37 6.55 9.27
N VAL A 240 -8.63 6.62 7.96
CA VAL A 240 -9.40 7.73 7.37
C VAL A 240 -10.83 7.78 7.92
N VAL A 241 -11.48 6.64 8.08
CA VAL A 241 -12.83 6.55 8.68
C VAL A 241 -12.79 6.97 10.16
N THR A 242 -11.77 6.58 10.91
CA THR A 242 -11.61 6.98 12.31
C THR A 242 -11.44 8.50 12.44
N GLU A 243 -10.64 9.13 11.59
CA GLU A 243 -10.47 10.59 11.61
C GLU A 243 -11.77 11.31 11.22
N TYR A 244 -12.46 10.83 10.18
CA TYR A 244 -13.73 11.39 9.74
C TYR A 244 -14.83 11.30 10.81
N THR A 245 -14.92 10.17 11.51
CA THR A 245 -15.90 9.98 12.59
C THR A 245 -15.59 10.86 13.80
N LEU A 246 -14.31 11.11 14.10
CA LEU A 246 -13.89 12.02 15.17
C LEU A 246 -14.24 13.48 14.84
N GLU A 247 -13.96 13.96 13.63
CA GLU A 247 -14.34 15.31 13.19
C GLU A 247 -15.85 15.54 13.35
N LYS A 248 -16.66 14.60 12.83
CA LYS A 248 -18.12 14.67 12.91
C LYS A 248 -18.66 14.57 14.34
N THR A 249 -17.93 13.89 15.22
CA THR A 249 -18.31 13.77 16.64
C THR A 249 -17.98 15.05 17.40
N GLN A 250 -16.82 15.66 17.13
CA GLN A 250 -16.41 16.95 17.72
C GLN A 250 -17.40 18.05 17.34
N GLU A 251 -17.84 18.11 16.08
CA GLU A 251 -18.88 19.06 15.64
C GLU A 251 -20.21 18.87 16.39
N LYS A 252 -20.64 17.62 16.62
CA LYS A 252 -21.87 17.35 17.38
C LYS A 252 -21.73 17.70 18.85
N VAL A 253 -20.58 17.44 19.46
CA VAL A 253 -20.32 17.73 20.87
C VAL A 253 -20.24 19.24 21.10
N THR A 254 -19.56 19.97 20.23
CA THR A 254 -19.48 21.44 20.30
C THR A 254 -20.86 22.08 20.13
N ARG A 255 -21.66 21.63 19.15
CA ARG A 255 -23.04 22.13 18.99
C ARG A 255 -23.92 21.87 20.22
N ARG A 256 -23.84 20.66 20.80
CA ARG A 256 -24.59 20.32 22.02
C ARG A 256 -24.11 21.10 23.25
N ALA A 257 -22.81 21.40 23.32
CA ALA A 257 -22.25 22.22 24.38
C ALA A 257 -22.79 23.67 24.29
N GLU A 258 -22.89 24.24 23.10
CA GLU A 258 -23.49 25.57 22.88
C GLU A 258 -25.00 25.60 23.19
N GLU A 259 -25.75 24.56 22.78
CA GLU A 259 -27.17 24.41 23.12
C GLU A 259 -27.38 24.27 24.64
N ALA A 260 -26.50 23.54 25.35
CA ALA A 260 -26.56 23.42 26.80
C ALA A 260 -26.16 24.72 27.52
N LEU A 261 -25.15 25.43 27.02
CA LEU A 261 -24.69 26.70 27.58
C LEU A 261 -25.77 27.78 27.47
N SER A 262 -26.41 27.91 26.30
CA SER A 262 -27.49 28.88 26.06
C SER A 262 -28.72 28.62 26.96
N ARG A 263 -29.06 27.35 27.20
CA ARG A 263 -30.13 26.97 28.14
C ARG A 263 -29.75 27.21 29.60
N GLY A 264 -28.53 26.87 30.02
CA GLY A 264 -28.08 27.00 31.41
C GLY A 264 -27.84 28.45 31.86
N THR A 265 -27.47 29.33 30.95
CA THR A 265 -27.20 30.75 31.24
C THR A 265 -28.42 31.66 31.05
N GLY A 266 -29.58 31.09 30.67
CA GLY A 266 -30.81 31.84 30.43
C GLY A 266 -30.67 32.92 29.35
N GLY A 267 -29.75 32.74 28.40
CA GLY A 267 -29.44 33.74 27.37
C GLY A 267 -28.71 34.99 27.86
N ARG A 268 -28.28 35.06 29.13
CA ARG A 268 -27.59 36.26 29.67
C ARG A 268 -26.13 36.40 29.26
N ILE A 269 -25.45 35.30 28.95
CA ILE A 269 -24.07 35.33 28.50
C ILE A 269 -24.05 35.30 26.97
N GLY A 270 -23.68 36.43 26.37
CA GLY A 270 -23.61 36.56 24.93
C GLY A 270 -22.42 35.78 24.34
N PRO A 271 -22.48 35.35 23.06
CA PRO A 271 -21.39 34.63 22.39
C PRO A 271 -20.07 35.43 22.31
N ALA A 272 -20.10 36.74 22.59
CA ALA A 272 -18.92 37.60 22.71
C ALA A 272 -18.11 37.32 23.99
N GLU A 273 -18.77 37.16 25.14
CA GLU A 273 -18.08 36.87 26.43
C GLU A 273 -17.44 35.47 26.44
N VAL A 274 -18.06 34.50 25.74
CA VAL A 274 -17.49 33.15 25.58
C VAL A 274 -16.21 33.19 24.74
N ARG A 275 -16.19 34.02 23.68
CA ARG A 275 -14.99 34.24 22.87
C ARG A 275 -13.89 34.93 23.67
N GLU A 276 -14.25 35.90 24.51
CA GLU A 276 -13.32 36.58 25.40
C GLU A 276 -12.70 35.63 26.43
N TRP A 277 -13.50 34.76 27.05
CA TRP A 277 -13.02 33.70 27.94
C TRP A 277 -12.09 32.71 27.24
N LYS A 278 -12.43 32.30 26.00
CA LYS A 278 -11.58 31.39 25.23
C LYS A 278 -10.21 32.02 24.93
N ASN A 279 -10.21 33.27 24.46
CA ASN A 279 -8.97 34.01 24.19
C ASN A 279 -8.13 34.21 25.47
N ALA A 280 -8.78 34.45 26.61
CA ALA A 280 -8.10 34.57 27.90
C ALA A 280 -7.43 33.24 28.31
N VAL A 281 -8.12 32.10 28.15
CA VAL A 281 -7.57 30.78 28.46
C VAL A 281 -6.41 30.41 27.52
N ASP A 282 -6.56 30.67 26.21
CA ASP A 282 -5.51 30.40 25.24
C ASP A 282 -4.25 31.25 25.52
N SER A 283 -4.41 32.52 25.93
CA SER A 283 -3.30 33.41 26.32
C SER A 283 -2.54 32.96 27.58
N VAL A 284 -3.23 32.31 28.52
CA VAL A 284 -2.61 31.74 29.73
C VAL A 284 -1.84 30.47 29.38
N ASN A 285 -2.36 29.67 28.45
CA ASN A 285 -1.70 28.44 28.00
C ASN A 285 -0.40 28.73 27.23
N GLU A 286 -0.35 29.82 26.45
CA GLU A 286 0.87 30.27 25.77
C GLU A 286 1.93 30.79 26.74
N ARG A 287 1.55 31.50 27.82
CA ARG A 287 2.51 31.96 28.84
C ARG A 287 3.04 30.83 29.73
N GLY A 288 2.28 29.76 29.91
CA GLY A 288 2.70 28.58 30.67
C GLY A 288 3.76 27.71 29.99
N GLY A 289 4.00 27.90 28.69
CA GLY A 289 4.99 27.13 27.91
C GLY A 289 6.42 27.68 27.94
N SER A 290 6.65 28.88 28.48
CA SER A 290 7.95 29.59 28.36
C SER A 290 8.75 29.71 29.68
N ALA A 291 8.34 29.04 30.75
CA ALA A 291 9.08 29.01 32.02
C ALA A 291 9.64 27.61 32.28
N GLY A 292 10.78 27.28 31.69
CA GLY A 292 11.44 26.00 31.94
C GLY A 292 12.57 25.62 30.99
N SER A 293 13.48 26.53 30.67
CA SER A 293 14.78 26.16 30.09
C SER A 293 15.82 27.19 30.49
N ASP A 294 16.30 27.10 31.74
CA ASP A 294 17.60 27.62 32.15
C ASP A 294 17.97 27.04 33.52
N GLY A 295 19.16 26.43 33.61
CA GLY A 295 19.76 25.99 34.87
C GLY A 295 20.38 24.59 34.83
N GLY A 296 21.63 24.51 34.37
CA GLY A 296 22.50 23.37 34.66
C GLY A 296 22.91 23.34 36.13
N PHE A 297 23.04 22.14 36.71
CA PHE A 297 23.93 21.92 37.84
C PHE A 297 24.36 20.44 37.94
N ALA A 298 25.62 20.28 38.27
CA ALA A 298 26.34 19.02 38.35
C ALA A 298 26.06 18.25 39.65
N GLY A 299 26.21 16.91 39.57
CA GLY A 299 26.89 16.12 40.58
C GLY A 299 26.10 15.50 41.74
N ARG A 300 26.19 14.16 41.81
CA ARG A 300 26.43 13.32 43.01
C ARG A 300 25.30 12.37 43.46
N VAL A 301 25.50 11.10 43.07
CA VAL A 301 25.49 9.84 43.88
C VAL A 301 24.51 9.69 45.04
N GLY A 302 23.69 8.62 44.96
CA GLY A 302 23.44 7.73 46.10
C GLY A 302 21.99 7.27 46.34
N GLY A 303 21.77 5.95 46.24
CA GLY A 303 20.85 5.22 47.13
C GLY A 303 19.40 5.07 46.66
N GLY A 304 18.96 3.82 46.51
CA GLY A 304 17.63 3.47 46.02
C GLY A 304 16.51 3.62 47.05
N ALA A 305 15.28 3.68 46.54
CA ALA A 305 14.09 3.09 47.16
C ALA A 305 12.91 3.17 46.18
N VAL A 306 12.12 2.11 46.21
CA VAL A 306 10.86 1.88 45.52
C VAL A 306 9.87 3.01 45.79
N GLY A 307 9.27 3.59 44.74
CA GLY A 307 8.31 4.69 44.88
C GLY A 307 7.43 4.90 43.64
N ARG A 308 6.20 4.39 43.74
CA ARG A 308 5.08 4.51 42.82
C ARG A 308 4.78 5.98 42.45
N ALA A 309 5.06 6.39 41.21
CA ALA A 309 4.76 7.75 40.74
C ALA A 309 3.27 7.89 40.39
N GLY A 310 2.51 8.48 41.32
CA GLY A 310 1.22 9.09 41.03
C GLY A 310 1.43 10.44 40.33
N VAL A 311 0.94 10.57 39.11
CA VAL A 311 0.86 11.85 38.40
C VAL A 311 -0.24 12.68 39.07
N VAL A 312 0.18 13.67 39.85
CA VAL A 312 -0.68 14.68 40.46
C VAL A 312 -1.15 15.65 39.38
N GLY A 313 -2.44 15.60 39.05
CA GLY A 313 -3.10 16.57 38.17
C GLY A 313 -3.31 17.90 38.90
N GLN A 314 -2.33 18.79 38.82
CA GLN A 314 -2.38 20.12 39.48
C GLN A 314 -3.13 21.20 38.67
N GLY A 315 -3.90 20.82 37.64
CA GLY A 315 -4.61 21.77 36.76
C GLY A 315 -6.06 22.10 37.15
N VAL A 316 -6.69 21.36 38.08
CA VAL A 316 -8.14 21.49 38.35
C VAL A 316 -8.45 22.30 39.63
N SER A 317 -7.43 22.64 40.43
CA SER A 317 -7.64 23.32 41.72
C SER A 317 -7.77 24.85 41.62
N LEU A 318 -7.35 25.47 40.51
CA LEU A 318 -7.36 26.92 40.38
C LEU A 318 -8.73 27.48 39.94
N ALA A 319 -9.45 26.78 39.05
CA ALA A 319 -10.74 27.23 38.55
C ALA A 319 -11.86 27.16 39.62
N THR A 320 -11.80 26.16 40.50
CA THR A 320 -12.74 26.03 41.64
C THR A 320 -12.47 27.05 42.75
N ASN A 321 -11.21 27.48 42.96
CA ASN A 321 -10.90 28.54 43.92
C ASN A 321 -11.29 29.94 43.43
N LEU A 322 -11.26 30.19 42.13
CA LEU A 322 -11.68 31.48 41.56
C LEU A 322 -13.20 31.67 41.54
N MET A 323 -13.99 30.61 41.34
CA MET A 323 -15.45 30.69 41.49
C MET A 323 -15.89 30.87 42.95
N LYS A 324 -15.13 30.35 43.92
CA LYS A 324 -15.47 30.47 45.35
C LYS A 324 -15.20 31.88 45.91
N LYS A 325 -14.35 32.69 45.26
CA LYS A 325 -13.98 34.03 45.76
C LYS A 325 -14.90 35.16 45.29
N LYS A 326 -15.91 34.90 44.45
CA LYS A 326 -16.86 35.92 43.95
C LYS A 326 -18.30 35.77 44.48
N MET A 327 -18.52 34.89 45.45
CA MET A 327 -19.78 34.82 46.21
C MET A 327 -19.51 35.30 47.64
N ASN A 328 -19.99 36.50 47.97
CA ASN A 328 -20.05 36.96 49.36
C ASN A 328 -21.20 36.21 50.07
N GLY A 329 -21.04 35.95 51.37
CA GLY A 329 -21.82 35.00 52.16
C GLY A 329 -23.34 35.20 52.29
N ASP A 330 -23.95 36.19 51.61
CA ASP A 330 -25.37 36.51 51.74
C ASP A 330 -26.20 36.37 50.45
N GLY A 331 -25.66 35.75 49.39
CA GLY A 331 -26.47 35.29 48.26
C GLY A 331 -27.25 36.38 47.49
N ARG A 332 -26.86 37.67 47.56
CA ARG A 332 -27.42 38.73 46.70
C ARG A 332 -26.40 39.30 45.73
N PRO A 333 -26.77 39.54 44.46
CA PRO A 333 -25.93 40.25 43.49
C PRO A 333 -25.79 41.72 43.89
N ILE A 334 -24.55 42.23 43.85
CA ILE A 334 -24.23 43.64 44.09
C ILE A 334 -24.70 44.44 42.86
N THR A 335 -25.80 45.17 42.98
CA THR A 335 -26.18 46.22 42.04
C THR A 335 -25.43 47.50 42.42
N GLY A 336 -24.45 47.90 41.61
CA GLY A 336 -23.79 49.20 41.75
C GLY A 336 -24.75 50.33 41.37
N HIS A 337 -24.96 51.26 42.30
CA HIS A 337 -25.48 52.59 42.03
C HIS A 337 -24.31 53.50 41.59
N ASN A 338 -24.47 54.14 40.43
CA ASN A 338 -23.64 55.27 40.02
C ASN A 338 -24.24 56.55 40.59
N VAL A 339 -23.43 57.34 41.28
CA VAL A 339 -23.51 58.81 41.38
C VAL A 339 -22.14 59.33 40.97
#